data_AF-A0A9E7EV35-F1
#
_entry.id   AF-A0A9E7EV35-F1
#
_cell.length_a   1.000
_cell.length_b   1.000
_cell.length_c   1.000
_cell.angle_alpha   90.00
_cell.angle_beta   90.00
_cell.angle_gamma   90.00
#
_symmetry.space_group_name_H-M   'P 1'
#
loop_
_entity.id
_entity.type
_entity.pdbx_description
1 polymer ?
#
loop_
_entity_poly.entity_id
_entity_poly.type
_entity_poly.pdbx_seq_one_letter_code
_entity_poly.pdbx_strand_id
1 'polypeptide(L)' 'MCFSIMILQVRGPSCAHMFLDYLSEVKEDAGINKVMVLERGFNGWHASGRPVCHCTDAPCTSDST' A
#
# COMPACT_ATOMS: atom_id res chain seq x y z
N MET A 1 -3.76 11.92 1.21
CA MET A 1 -3.02 12.18 -0.05
C MET A 1 -2.34 10.89 -0.49
N CYS A 2 -2.94 10.10 -1.38
CA CYS A 2 -2.26 8.99 -2.03
C CYS A 2 -1.64 9.52 -3.32
N PHE A 3 -0.31 9.61 -3.36
CA PHE A 3 0.42 10.03 -4.55
C PHE A 3 0.64 8.80 -5.44
N SER A 4 -0.13 8.69 -6.52
CA SER A 4 0.10 7.72 -7.60
C SER A 4 1.45 8.01 -8.26
N ILE A 5 2.52 7.36 -7.82
CA ILE A 5 3.82 7.42 -8.49
C ILE A 5 4.32 6.00 -8.70
N MET A 6 4.43 5.65 -9.98
CA MET A 6 5.05 4.48 -10.61
C MET A 6 6.56 4.29 -10.25
N ILE A 7 7.04 4.90 -9.15
CA ILE A 7 8.42 4.87 -8.64
C ILE A 7 8.38 4.50 -7.15
N LEU A 8 7.60 3.47 -6.79
CA LEU A 8 7.44 3.03 -5.40
C LEU A 8 8.75 2.50 -4.77
N GLN A 9 9.76 2.18 -5.59
CA GLN A 9 11.05 1.65 -5.14
C GLN A 9 11.75 2.52 -4.07
N VAL A 10 11.72 3.86 -4.19
CA VAL A 10 12.41 4.76 -3.25
C VAL A 10 11.49 5.37 -2.19
N ARG A 11 10.18 5.38 -2.42
CA ARG A 11 9.20 6.01 -1.50
C ARG A 11 8.52 5.02 -0.55
N GLY A 12 8.45 3.73 -0.90
CA GLY A 12 7.79 2.71 -0.07
C GLY A 12 8.30 2.69 1.37
N PRO A 13 9.63 2.58 1.60
CA PRO A 13 10.20 2.59 2.95
C PRO A 13 10.00 3.91 3.70
N SER A 14 10.10 5.05 3.01
CA SER A 14 9.94 6.37 3.63
C SER A 14 8.50 6.62 4.08
N CYS A 15 7.52 6.26 3.25
CA CYS A 15 6.10 6.35 3.62
C CYS A 15 5.74 5.41 4.77
N ALA A 16 6.31 4.20 4.81
CA ALA A 16 6.09 3.27 5.92
C ALA A 16 6.64 3.83 7.25
N HIS A 17 7.82 4.45 7.23
CA HIS A 17 8.37 5.13 8.42
C HIS A 17 7.49 6.30 8.85
N MET A 18 7.12 7.20 7.93
CA MET A 18 6.26 8.33 8.23
C MET A 18 4.90 7.89 8.81
N PHE A 19 4.37 6.75 8.36
CA PHE A 19 3.14 6.18 8.90
C PHE A 19 3.34 5.59 10.30
N LEU A 20 4.47 4.93 10.57
CA LEU A 20 4.83 4.48 11.91
C LEU A 20 5.02 5.65 12.87
N ASP A 21 5.66 6.73 12.43
CA ASP A 21 5.82 7.96 13.22
C ASP A 21 4.44 8.52 13.58
N TYR A 22 3.54 8.63 12.61
CA TYR A 22 2.16 9.05 12.83
C TYR A 22 1.41 8.16 13.83
N LEU A 23 1.51 6.83 13.69
CA LEU A 23 0.91 5.88 14.65
C LEU A 23 1.51 6.01 16.06
N SER A 24 2.76 6.44 16.18
CA SER A 24 3.39 6.68 17.49
C SER A 24 2.89 7.97 18.15
N GLU A 25 2.56 8.99 17.35
CA GLU A 25 2.06 10.29 17.82
C GLU A 25 0.57 10.21 18.18
N VAL A 26 -0.20 9.54 17.33
CA VAL A 26 -1.64 9.34 17.52
C VAL A 26 -1.82 8.11 18.40
N LYS A 27 -1.92 8.31 19.73
CA LYS A 27 -2.14 7.28 20.76
C LYS A 27 -3.49 6.55 20.64
N GLU A 28 -4.11 6.55 19.46
CA GLU A 28 -5.28 5.75 19.16
C GLU A 28 -4.83 4.36 18.74
N ASP A 29 -5.40 3.34 19.37
CA ASP A 29 -5.22 1.95 18.95
C ASP A 29 -5.93 1.79 17.60
N ALA A 30 -5.20 2.01 16.51
CA ALA A 30 -5.69 1.81 15.15
C ALA A 30 -5.92 0.32 14.83
N GLY A 31 -5.65 -0.60 15.76
CA GLY A 31 -5.63 -2.04 15.52
C GLY A 31 -4.51 -2.50 14.57
N ILE A 32 -3.61 -1.59 14.17
CA ILE A 32 -2.52 -1.86 13.23
C ILE A 32 -1.31 -2.33 14.03
N ASN A 33 -1.06 -3.64 14.00
CA ASN A 33 0.07 -4.26 14.69
C ASN A 33 1.32 -4.42 13.81
N LYS A 34 1.20 -4.25 12.49
CA LYS A 34 2.29 -4.50 11.55
C LYS A 34 2.16 -3.67 10.28
N VAL A 35 3.21 -2.90 9.98
CA VAL A 35 3.39 -2.17 8.72
C VAL A 35 4.42 -2.93 7.87
N MET A 36 4.11 -3.15 6.59
CA MET A 36 4.98 -3.88 5.66
C MET A 36 5.14 -3.11 4.35
N VAL A 37 6.30 -3.27 3.71
CA VAL A 37 6.60 -2.69 2.39
C VAL A 37 6.73 -3.83 1.38
N LEU A 38 6.03 -3.72 0.26
CA LEU A 38 6.14 -4.69 -0.84
C LEU A 38 7.51 -4.55 -1.52
N GLU A 39 8.32 -5.60 -1.41
CA GLU A 39 9.58 -5.69 -2.15
C GLU A 39 9.29 -5.60 -3.66
N ARG A 40 10.03 -4.73 -4.37
CA ARG A 40 9.83 -4.42 -5.79
C ARG A 40 8.47 -3.79 -6.15
N GLY A 41 7.71 -3.37 -5.15
CA GLY A 41 6.43 -2.69 -5.30
C GLY A 41 5.39 -3.50 -6.08
N PHE A 42 4.48 -2.80 -6.75
CA PHE A 42 3.40 -3.42 -7.55
C PHE A 42 3.95 -4.37 -8.63
N ASN A 43 5.05 -4.00 -9.29
CA ASN A 43 5.66 -4.85 -10.31
C ASN A 43 6.11 -6.19 -9.74
N GLY A 44 6.67 -6.21 -8.52
CA GLY A 44 6.99 -7.44 -7.81
C GLY A 44 5.76 -8.27 -7.46
N TRP A 45 4.71 -7.62 -6.96
CA TRP A 45 3.44 -8.27 -6.64
C TRP A 45 2.81 -8.93 -7.87
N HIS A 46 2.67 -8.18 -8.96
CA HIS A 46 2.12 -8.68 -10.21
C HIS A 46 2.99 -9.80 -10.81
N ALA A 47 4.31 -9.64 -10.81
CA ALA A 47 5.24 -10.66 -11.30
C ALA A 47 5.24 -11.94 -10.46
N SER A 48 4.84 -11.89 -9.19
CA SER A 48 4.69 -13.07 -8.33
C SER A 48 3.42 -13.88 -8.63
N GLY A 49 2.61 -13.48 -9.61
CA GLY A 49 1.36 -14.16 -9.99
C GLY A 49 0.23 -13.97 -8.98
N ARG A 50 0.36 -13.00 -8.07
CA ARG A 50 -0.70 -12.67 -7.12
C ARG A 50 -1.83 -11.91 -7.81
N PRO A 51 -3.09 -12.10 -7.38
CA PRO A 51 -4.22 -11.44 -7.99
C PRO A 51 -4.09 -9.91 -7.91
N VAL A 52 -4.50 -9.25 -8.98
CA VAL A 52 -4.56 -7.79 -9.14
C VAL A 52 -5.92 -7.44 -9.71
N CYS A 53 -6.58 -6.41 -9.18
CA CYS A 53 -7.84 -5.91 -9.76
C CYS A 53 -7.53 -5.17 -11.08
N HIS A 54 -8.35 -5.40 -12.10
CA HIS A 54 -8.28 -4.71 -13.39
C HIS A 54 -9.41 -3.68 -13.57
N CYS A 55 -9.84 -3.15 -12.44
CA CYS A 55 -11.08 -2.43 -12.29
C CYS A 55 -10.91 -1.01 -12.85
N THR A 56 -11.75 -0.63 -13.81
CA THR A 56 -11.70 0.67 -14.50
C THR A 56 -12.46 1.76 -13.75
N ASP A 57 -13.33 1.38 -12.83
CA ASP A 57 -14.24 2.26 -12.10
C ASP A 57 -13.76 2.54 -10.67
N ALA A 58 -14.13 3.71 -10.14
CA ALA A 58 -13.85 4.13 -8.78
C ALA A 58 -15.16 4.45 -8.03
N PRO A 59 -15.44 3.86 -6.85
CA PRO A 59 -14.60 2.91 -6.13
C PRO A 59 -14.58 1.53 -6.80
N CYS A 60 -13.43 0.90 -6.73
CA CYS A 60 -13.25 -0.47 -7.17
C CYS A 60 -13.98 -1.42 -6.20
N THR A 61 -15.09 -1.99 -6.64
CA THR A 61 -15.86 -2.98 -5.87
C THR A 61 -15.34 -4.39 -6.16
N SER A 62 -15.38 -5.26 -5.15
CA SER A 62 -14.91 -6.65 -5.23
C SER A 62 -15.73 -7.56 -6.16
N ASP A 63 -16.79 -7.03 -6.78
CA ASP A 63 -17.69 -7.74 -7.71
C ASP A 63 -17.17 -7.75 -9.16
N SER A 64 -15.87 -7.97 -9.36
CA SER A 64 -15.32 -8.26 -10.69
C SER A 64 -14.91 -9.73 -10.74
N THR A 65 -15.87 -10.57 -11.14
CA THR A 65 -15.71 -12.00 -11.44
C THR A 65 -14.72 -12.22 -12.59
#